data_AF-V4QFX7-F1
#
_entry.id   AF-V4QFX7-F1
#
_cell.length_a   1.000
_cell.length_b   1.000
_cell.length_c   1.000
_cell.angle_alpha   90.00
_cell.angle_beta   90.00
_cell.angle_gamma   90.00
#
_symmetry.space_group_name_H-M   'P 1'
#
loop_
_entity.id
_entity.type
_entity.pdbx_description
1 polymer ?
#
loop_
_entity_poly.entity_id
_entity_poly.type
_entity_poly.pdbx_seq_one_letter_code
_entity_poly.pdbx_strand_id
1 'polypeptide(L)'
;MNRLIVGFVAVLFSCFAVAGDESAREKMIQNGIKVCQAKGFATVGERDKCVAEFTAKANERYPARGSDAYAKKHYGGMSKAQAEATLIELQKEWEGAKKGGYFSARRTGVVTKKAVAAEGWWIQVNVLGVRESQDDPWFMECKGFQTANIVRRCPLGKGGAE
;
A
#
# COMPACT_ATOMS: atom_id res chain seq x y z
N MET A 1 40.57 -2.44 -31.13
CA MET A 1 40.12 -3.20 -29.94
C MET A 1 39.19 -2.31 -29.12
N ASN A 2 37.88 -2.34 -29.41
CA ASN A 2 36.89 -1.52 -28.70
C ASN A 2 36.39 -2.28 -27.46
N ARG A 3 36.70 -1.74 -26.27
CA ARG A 3 36.13 -2.23 -25.02
C ARG A 3 34.74 -1.64 -24.84
N LEU A 4 33.74 -2.50 -24.92
CA LEU A 4 32.35 -2.23 -24.57
C LEU A 4 32.27 -1.95 -23.06
N ILE A 5 31.88 -0.72 -22.71
CA ILE A 5 31.57 -0.34 -21.34
C ILE A 5 30.14 -0.84 -21.06
N VAL A 6 30.03 -1.92 -20.30
CA VAL A 6 28.75 -2.39 -19.75
C VAL A 6 28.41 -1.50 -18.57
N GLY A 7 27.57 -0.48 -18.80
CA GLY A 7 27.03 0.37 -17.77
C GLY A 7 25.97 -0.38 -16.96
N PHE A 8 26.36 -0.87 -15.79
CA PHE A 8 25.45 -1.40 -14.78
C PHE A 8 24.74 -0.22 -14.12
N VAL A 9 23.55 0.15 -14.62
CA VAL A 9 22.69 1.13 -13.95
C VAL A 9 22.01 0.42 -12.78
N ALA A 10 22.60 0.54 -11.60
CA ALA A 10 21.95 0.16 -10.35
C ALA A 10 20.77 1.09 -10.12
N VAL A 11 19.57 0.62 -10.44
CA VAL A 11 18.31 1.27 -10.04
C VAL A 11 18.16 1.06 -8.53
N LEU A 12 18.76 1.95 -7.75
CA LEU A 12 18.50 2.07 -6.31
C LEU A 12 17.09 2.64 -6.13
N PHE A 13 16.10 1.75 -6.17
CA PHE A 13 14.72 2.07 -5.86
C PHE A 13 14.61 2.62 -4.44
N SER A 14 14.06 3.82 -4.32
CA SER A 14 13.99 4.63 -3.11
C SER A 14 13.02 4.04 -2.05
N CYS A 15 13.42 2.97 -1.37
CA CYS A 15 12.67 2.42 -0.22
C CYS A 15 12.66 3.32 1.03
N PHE A 16 13.45 4.40 1.06
CA PHE A 16 13.62 5.22 2.27
C PHE A 16 12.47 6.20 2.58
N ALA A 17 11.61 6.52 1.61
CA ALA A 17 10.52 7.49 1.83
C ALA A 17 9.33 6.89 2.61
N VAL A 18 9.11 5.56 2.53
CA VAL A 18 7.93 4.89 3.09
C VAL A 18 8.00 4.73 4.61
N ALA A 19 9.18 4.40 5.14
CA ALA A 19 9.36 4.25 6.60
C ALA A 19 9.25 5.59 7.35
N GLY A 20 9.60 6.70 6.70
CA GLY A 20 9.51 8.04 7.26
C GLY A 20 8.08 8.50 7.50
N ASP A 21 7.20 8.30 6.52
CA ASP A 21 5.80 8.75 6.59
C ASP A 21 4.99 7.97 7.64
N GLU A 22 5.15 6.64 7.71
CA GLU A 22 4.49 5.80 8.71
C GLU A 22 4.89 6.19 10.13
N SER A 23 6.20 6.36 10.38
CA SER A 23 6.72 6.73 11.68
C SER A 23 6.31 8.16 12.10
N ALA A 24 6.23 9.10 11.14
CA ALA A 24 5.75 10.45 11.39
C ALA A 24 4.25 10.46 11.73
N ARG A 25 3.44 9.67 11.01
CA ARG A 25 2.02 9.48 11.29
C ARG A 25 1.80 8.93 12.69
N GLU A 26 2.51 7.87 13.05
CA GLU A 26 2.38 7.24 14.36
C GLU A 26 2.76 8.20 15.48
N LYS A 27 3.87 8.94 15.35
CA LYS A 27 4.25 9.97 16.33
C LYS A 27 3.17 11.03 16.50
N MET A 28 2.54 11.48 15.41
CA MET A 28 1.48 12.48 15.47
C MET A 28 0.24 11.94 16.21
N ILE A 29 -0.15 10.69 15.96
CA ILE A 29 -1.26 10.03 16.67
C ILE A 29 -0.93 9.85 18.16
N GLN A 30 0.27 9.35 18.49
CA GLN A 30 0.69 9.14 19.88
C GLN A 30 0.76 10.45 20.67
N ASN A 31 1.25 11.53 20.05
CA ASN A 31 1.22 12.86 20.67
C ASN A 31 -0.21 13.34 20.87
N GLY A 32 -1.11 13.13 19.90
CA GLY A 32 -2.54 13.42 20.03
C GLY A 32 -3.19 12.67 21.19
N ILE A 33 -2.90 11.37 21.33
CA ILE A 33 -3.38 10.55 22.45
C ILE A 33 -2.94 11.15 23.79
N LYS A 34 -1.66 11.51 23.93
CA LYS A 34 -1.14 12.14 25.17
C LYS A 34 -1.83 13.47 25.48
N VAL A 35 -2.01 14.32 24.46
CA VAL A 35 -2.71 15.61 24.60
C VAL A 35 -4.16 15.38 25.04
N CYS A 36 -4.87 14.44 24.43
CA CYS A 36 -6.25 14.13 24.77
C CYS A 36 -6.39 13.49 26.16
N GLN A 37 -5.43 12.67 26.58
CA GLN A 37 -5.42 12.11 27.95
C GLN A 37 -5.21 13.19 29.01
N ALA A 38 -4.34 14.17 28.75
CA ALA A 38 -4.08 15.27 29.68
C ALA A 38 -5.26 16.24 29.86
N LYS A 39 -6.21 16.29 28.92
CA LYS A 39 -7.38 17.19 28.98
C LYS A 39 -8.43 16.80 30.02
N GLY A 40 -8.39 15.58 30.56
CA GLY A 40 -9.31 15.15 31.63
C GLY A 40 -10.78 15.10 31.21
N PHE A 41 -11.08 14.56 30.02
CA PHE A 41 -12.45 14.42 29.52
C PHE A 41 -13.36 13.64 30.48
N ALA A 42 -14.62 14.06 30.58
CA ALA A 42 -15.62 13.44 31.44
C ALA A 42 -16.05 12.05 30.93
N THR A 43 -16.03 11.85 29.61
CA THR A 43 -16.42 10.59 28.98
C THR A 43 -15.34 10.02 28.07
N VAL A 44 -15.37 8.69 27.91
CA VAL A 44 -14.54 7.98 26.92
C VAL A 44 -14.86 8.46 25.50
N GLY A 45 -16.12 8.75 25.19
CA GLY A 45 -16.53 9.20 23.85
C GLY A 45 -15.94 10.55 23.45
N GLU A 46 -15.84 11.50 24.38
CA GLU A 46 -15.20 12.81 24.11
C GLU A 46 -13.69 12.68 23.91
N ARG A 47 -13.05 11.80 24.69
CA ARG A 47 -11.64 11.48 24.50
C ARG A 47 -11.40 10.84 23.14
N ASP A 48 -12.25 9.91 22.74
CA ASP A 48 -12.10 9.21 21.45
C ASP A 48 -12.34 10.17 20.28
N LYS A 49 -13.27 11.13 20.39
CA LYS A 49 -13.43 12.23 19.41
C LYS A 49 -12.16 13.08 19.32
N CYS A 50 -11.57 13.48 20.44
CA CYS A 50 -10.32 14.23 20.46
C CYS A 50 -9.20 13.45 19.74
N VAL A 51 -9.03 12.16 20.05
CA VAL A 51 -8.01 11.32 19.39
C VAL A 51 -8.29 11.20 17.89
N ALA A 52 -9.56 11.03 17.50
CA ALA A 52 -9.97 10.93 16.10
C ALA A 52 -9.58 12.16 15.27
N GLU A 53 -9.66 13.38 15.83
CA GLU A 53 -9.21 14.60 15.16
C GLU A 53 -7.70 14.58 14.87
N PHE A 54 -6.88 14.13 15.83
CA PHE A 54 -5.44 13.98 15.62
C PHE A 54 -5.13 12.88 14.61
N THR A 55 -5.86 11.76 14.66
CA THR A 55 -5.74 10.68 13.68
C THR A 55 -6.11 11.15 12.28
N ALA A 56 -7.18 11.93 12.13
CA ALA A 56 -7.57 12.49 10.84
C ALA A 56 -6.48 13.41 10.26
N LYS A 57 -5.95 14.34 11.07
CA LYS A 57 -4.83 15.22 10.66
C LYS A 57 -3.57 14.45 10.30
N ALA A 58 -3.27 13.39 11.04
CA ALA A 58 -2.14 12.53 10.74
C ALA A 58 -2.33 11.79 9.40
N ASN A 59 -3.52 11.25 9.15
CA ASN A 59 -3.85 10.55 7.90
C ASN A 59 -3.92 11.48 6.68
N GLU A 60 -4.32 12.74 6.87
CA GLU A 60 -4.32 13.75 5.80
C GLU A 60 -2.89 14.06 5.34
N ARG A 61 -1.97 14.22 6.29
CA ARG A 61 -0.58 14.58 6.00
C ARG A 61 0.27 13.37 5.59
N TYR A 62 0.00 12.23 6.21
CA TYR A 62 0.68 10.96 6.01
C TYR A 62 -0.38 9.89 5.80
N PRO A 63 -0.80 9.63 4.55
CA PRO A 63 -1.82 8.62 4.28
C PRO A 63 -1.47 7.27 4.87
N ALA A 64 -2.48 6.57 5.42
CA ALA A 64 -2.28 5.23 5.97
C ALA A 64 -2.08 4.19 4.85
N ARG A 65 -1.20 3.20 5.08
CA ARG A 65 -1.09 2.01 4.22
C ARG A 65 -2.47 1.40 3.97
N GLY A 66 -2.72 0.94 2.75
CA GLY A 66 -4.00 0.39 2.31
C GLY A 66 -5.09 1.42 2.02
N SER A 67 -4.82 2.72 2.15
CA SER A 67 -5.74 3.77 1.70
C SER A 67 -5.48 4.18 0.25
N ASP A 68 -6.51 4.63 -0.44
CA ASP A 68 -6.39 5.16 -1.80
C ASP A 68 -5.42 6.35 -1.89
N ALA A 69 -5.41 7.21 -0.86
CA ALA A 69 -4.50 8.36 -0.81
C ALA A 69 -3.03 7.91 -0.74
N TYR A 70 -2.74 6.85 0.03
CA TYR A 70 -1.41 6.25 0.06
C TYR A 70 -1.07 5.64 -1.29
N ALA A 71 -1.95 4.77 -1.82
CA ALA A 71 -1.69 4.09 -3.07
C ALA A 71 -1.49 5.05 -4.25
N LYS A 72 -2.30 6.12 -4.33
CA LYS A 72 -2.14 7.18 -5.33
C LYS A 72 -0.81 7.92 -5.20
N LYS A 73 -0.37 8.24 -3.97
CA LYS A 73 0.90 8.91 -3.71
C LYS A 73 2.10 8.04 -4.09
N HIS A 74 2.03 6.74 -3.84
CA HIS A 74 3.16 5.82 -3.97
C HIS A 74 3.23 5.09 -5.32
N TYR A 75 2.09 4.82 -5.96
CA TYR A 75 1.99 4.01 -7.17
C TYR A 75 1.41 4.78 -8.37
N GLY A 76 0.96 6.02 -8.15
CA GLY A 76 0.44 6.87 -9.23
C GLY A 76 1.49 7.11 -10.31
N GLY A 77 1.07 6.95 -11.58
CA GLY A 77 1.92 7.22 -12.74
C GLY A 77 2.91 6.11 -13.08
N MET A 78 2.84 4.94 -12.44
CA MET A 78 3.64 3.77 -12.81
C MET A 78 3.33 3.28 -14.23
N SER A 79 4.35 2.80 -14.93
CA SER A 79 4.19 1.99 -16.14
C SER A 79 3.72 0.57 -15.79
N LYS A 80 3.19 -0.16 -16.78
CA LYS A 80 2.77 -1.57 -16.59
C LYS A 80 3.89 -2.47 -16.06
N ALA A 81 5.13 -2.28 -16.53
CA ALA A 81 6.28 -3.07 -16.05
C ALA A 81 6.65 -2.74 -14.60
N GLN A 82 6.59 -1.46 -14.21
CA GLN A 82 6.80 -1.04 -12.82
C GLN A 82 5.67 -1.55 -11.90
N ALA A 83 4.43 -1.58 -12.40
CA ALA A 83 3.30 -2.12 -11.67
C ALA A 83 3.48 -3.62 -11.39
N GLU A 84 3.86 -4.42 -12.39
CA GLU A 84 4.12 -5.85 -12.20
C GLU A 84 5.24 -6.10 -11.18
N ALA A 85 6.37 -5.39 -11.31
CA ALA A 85 7.46 -5.49 -10.35
C ALA A 85 7.01 -5.09 -8.92
N THR A 86 6.19 -4.06 -8.80
CA THR A 86 5.64 -3.61 -7.51
C THR A 86 4.67 -4.63 -6.92
N LEU A 87 3.83 -5.27 -7.74
CA LEU A 87 2.91 -6.33 -7.31
C LEU A 87 3.67 -7.55 -6.78
N ILE A 88 4.83 -7.89 -7.37
CA ILE A 88 5.68 -8.98 -6.87
C ILE A 88 6.20 -8.66 -5.46
N GLU A 89 6.66 -7.42 -5.23
CA GLU A 89 7.15 -7.01 -3.92
C GLU A 89 6.02 -6.94 -2.88
N LEU A 90 4.84 -6.42 -3.27
CA LEU A 90 3.66 -6.42 -2.40
C LEU A 90 3.16 -7.84 -2.08
N GLN A 91 3.25 -8.78 -3.03
CA GLN A 91 2.90 -10.18 -2.77
C GLN A 91 3.81 -10.77 -1.69
N LYS A 92 5.13 -10.54 -1.76
CA LYS A 92 6.08 -10.98 -0.72
C LYS A 92 5.77 -10.33 0.63
N GLU A 93 5.47 -9.03 0.66
CA GLU A 93 5.08 -8.33 1.89
C GLU A 93 3.78 -8.92 2.46
N TRP A 94 2.79 -9.23 1.60
CA TRP A 94 1.53 -9.83 1.98
C TRP A 94 1.69 -11.24 2.56
N GLU A 95 2.62 -12.04 2.02
CA GLU A 95 2.90 -13.38 2.55
C GLU A 95 3.41 -13.32 3.99
N GLY A 96 4.30 -12.36 4.30
CA GLY A 96 4.86 -12.13 5.62
C GLY A 96 4.00 -11.29 6.57
N ALA A 97 3.01 -10.56 6.07
CA ALA A 97 2.17 -9.67 6.87
C ALA A 97 1.22 -10.43 7.82
N LYS A 98 0.89 -9.80 8.95
CA LYS A 98 -0.09 -10.36 9.89
C LYS A 98 -1.49 -10.38 9.27
N LYS A 99 -2.24 -11.46 9.51
CA LYS A 99 -3.68 -11.51 9.21
C LYS A 99 -4.35 -10.34 9.94
N GLY A 100 -5.02 -9.46 9.19
CA GLY A 100 -5.76 -8.36 9.77
C GLY A 100 -6.94 -8.89 10.59
N GLY A 101 -7.10 -8.42 11.82
CA GLY A 101 -8.20 -8.77 12.72
C GLY A 101 -8.52 -7.63 13.68
N TYR A 102 -9.55 -7.81 14.50
CA TYR A 102 -10.06 -6.78 15.43
C TYR A 102 -8.95 -6.14 16.30
N PHE A 103 -7.99 -6.94 16.76
CA PHE A 103 -6.88 -6.47 17.59
C PHE A 103 -5.72 -5.85 16.80
N SER A 104 -5.52 -6.21 15.53
CA SER A 104 -4.48 -5.59 14.70
C SER A 104 -4.93 -4.24 14.16
N ALA A 105 -6.24 -4.05 13.94
CA ALA A 105 -6.84 -2.75 13.58
C ALA A 105 -6.64 -1.68 14.67
N ARG A 106 -6.43 -2.11 15.93
CA ARG A 106 -6.17 -1.24 17.08
C ARG A 106 -4.70 -0.88 17.31
N ARG A 107 -3.77 -1.54 16.62
CA ARG A 107 -2.34 -1.23 16.73
C ARG A 107 -1.95 -0.29 15.58
N THR A 108 -1.51 0.91 15.93
CA THR A 108 -0.84 1.81 14.99
C THR A 108 0.46 1.15 14.48
N GLY A 109 0.85 1.41 13.23
CA GLY A 109 2.11 0.93 12.67
C GLY A 109 2.12 -0.50 12.13
N VAL A 110 1.06 -1.30 12.31
CA VAL A 110 1.03 -2.69 11.81
C VAL A 110 0.47 -2.75 10.40
N VAL A 111 1.33 -3.05 9.43
CA VAL A 111 0.90 -3.40 8.08
C VAL A 111 0.22 -4.78 8.11
N THR A 112 -1.04 -4.82 7.65
CA THR A 112 -1.84 -6.04 7.62
C THR A 112 -1.96 -6.59 6.21
N LYS A 113 -2.24 -7.90 6.08
CA LYS A 113 -2.56 -8.51 4.78
C LYS A 113 -3.64 -7.73 4.02
N LYS A 114 -4.66 -7.23 4.72
CA LYS A 114 -5.74 -6.42 4.12
C LYS A 114 -5.21 -5.11 3.52
N ALA A 115 -4.32 -4.41 4.22
CA ALA A 115 -3.76 -3.15 3.73
C ALA A 115 -2.89 -3.37 2.48
N VAL A 116 -2.05 -4.41 2.48
CA VAL A 116 -1.20 -4.75 1.32
C VAL A 116 -2.06 -5.19 0.13
N ALA A 117 -3.09 -6.00 0.36
CA ALA A 117 -4.03 -6.41 -0.70
C ALA A 117 -4.80 -5.21 -1.28
N ALA A 118 -5.21 -4.24 -0.45
CA ALA A 118 -5.85 -3.02 -0.94
C ALA A 118 -4.93 -2.20 -1.84
N GLU A 119 -3.64 -2.10 -1.51
CA GLU A 119 -2.62 -1.47 -2.36
C GLU A 119 -2.45 -2.22 -3.69
N GLY A 120 -2.38 -3.55 -3.66
CA GLY A 120 -2.34 -4.38 -4.86
C GLY A 120 -3.56 -4.16 -5.76
N TRP A 121 -4.76 -4.15 -5.19
CA TRP A 121 -6.00 -3.87 -5.93
C TRP A 121 -6.03 -2.46 -6.51
N TRP A 122 -5.50 -1.47 -5.78
CA TRP A 122 -5.39 -0.12 -6.31
C TRP A 122 -4.52 -0.08 -7.58
N ILE A 123 -3.39 -0.80 -7.60
CA ILE A 123 -2.53 -0.93 -8.79
C ILE A 123 -3.27 -1.64 -9.92
N GLN A 124 -3.96 -2.74 -9.64
CA GLN A 124 -4.75 -3.47 -10.63
C GLN A 124 -5.77 -2.56 -11.34
N VAL A 125 -6.52 -1.78 -10.57
CA VAL A 125 -7.57 -0.92 -11.10
C VAL A 125 -7.01 0.32 -11.79
N ASN A 126 -6.11 1.05 -11.13
CA ASN A 126 -5.73 2.39 -11.56
C ASN A 126 -4.53 2.43 -12.51
N VAL A 127 -3.71 1.37 -12.52
CA VAL A 127 -2.51 1.29 -13.37
C VAL A 127 -2.68 0.25 -14.47
N LEU A 128 -3.21 -0.93 -14.13
CA LEU A 128 -3.37 -2.03 -15.09
C LEU A 128 -4.73 -2.02 -15.80
N GLY A 129 -5.72 -1.29 -15.29
CA GLY A 129 -7.05 -1.14 -15.89
C GLY A 129 -7.97 -2.34 -15.66
N VAL A 130 -7.70 -3.14 -14.64
CA VAL A 130 -8.46 -4.35 -14.32
C VAL A 130 -9.67 -4.00 -13.43
N ARG A 131 -10.80 -4.70 -13.60
CA ARG A 131 -11.95 -4.54 -12.70
C ARG A 131 -11.67 -5.23 -11.36
N GLU A 132 -12.05 -4.57 -10.27
CA GLU A 132 -11.91 -5.13 -8.92
C GLU A 132 -12.72 -6.44 -8.78
N SER A 133 -12.14 -7.41 -8.08
CA SER A 133 -12.77 -8.71 -7.80
C SER A 133 -12.49 -9.14 -6.36
N GLN A 134 -13.14 -10.19 -5.89
CA GLN A 134 -12.99 -10.65 -4.50
C GLN A 134 -11.69 -11.42 -4.22
N ASP A 135 -10.92 -11.77 -5.24
CA ASP A 135 -9.70 -12.55 -5.08
C ASP A 135 -8.47 -11.69 -4.78
N ASP A 136 -7.31 -12.34 -4.64
CA ASP A 136 -6.05 -11.64 -4.44
C ASP A 136 -5.58 -10.91 -5.72
N PRO A 137 -4.96 -9.72 -5.59
CA PRO A 137 -4.52 -8.89 -6.73
C PRO A 137 -3.17 -9.32 -7.32
N TRP A 138 -2.68 -10.54 -7.06
CA TRP A 138 -1.33 -10.98 -7.41
C TRP A 138 -1.25 -11.63 -8.80
N PHE A 139 -1.55 -10.87 -9.85
CA PHE A 139 -1.55 -11.39 -11.22
C PHE A 139 -1.30 -10.30 -12.29
N MET A 140 -1.00 -10.73 -13.51
CA MET A 140 -1.10 -9.91 -14.73
C MET A 140 -2.24 -10.43 -15.60
N GLU A 141 -2.90 -9.56 -16.37
CA GLU A 141 -3.79 -10.03 -17.42
C GLU A 141 -2.99 -10.75 -18.51
N CYS A 142 -3.45 -11.95 -18.91
CA CYS A 142 -2.79 -12.73 -19.95
C CYS A 142 -2.82 -12.01 -21.31
N LYS A 143 -1.69 -12.03 -22.02
CA LYS A 143 -1.59 -11.51 -23.38
C LYS A 143 -2.44 -12.35 -24.35
N GLY A 144 -3.05 -11.68 -25.32
CA GLY A 144 -3.82 -12.34 -26.40
C GLY A 144 -5.23 -12.78 -26.04
N PHE A 145 -5.69 -12.51 -24.81
CA PHE A 145 -7.06 -12.79 -24.36
C PHE A 145 -7.68 -11.53 -23.79
N GLN A 146 -8.42 -10.79 -24.62
CA GLN A 146 -9.31 -9.72 -24.16
C GLN A 146 -10.75 -10.14 -24.45
N THR A 147 -11.44 -10.64 -23.42
CA THR A 147 -12.90 -10.79 -23.48
C THR A 147 -13.50 -9.69 -22.63
N ALA A 148 -14.61 -9.09 -23.08
CA ALA A 148 -15.20 -7.92 -22.42
C ALA A 148 -15.58 -8.16 -20.93
N ASN A 149 -15.67 -9.41 -20.49
CA ASN A 149 -16.22 -9.78 -19.18
C ASN A 149 -15.36 -10.74 -18.34
N ILE A 150 -14.23 -11.25 -18.86
CA ILE A 150 -13.38 -12.21 -18.12
C ILE A 150 -11.93 -11.75 -18.17
N VAL A 151 -11.37 -11.50 -16.98
CA VAL A 151 -9.95 -11.23 -16.78
C VAL A 151 -9.24 -12.57 -16.64
N ARG A 152 -8.49 -12.98 -17.66
CA ARG A 152 -7.65 -14.19 -17.58
C ARG A 152 -6.38 -13.84 -16.83
N ARG A 153 -6.18 -14.46 -15.67
CA ARG A 153 -5.05 -14.17 -14.77
C ARG A 153 -3.85 -15.04 -15.10
N CYS A 154 -2.73 -14.38 -15.37
CA CYS A 154 -1.41 -14.97 -15.57
C CYS A 154 -0.52 -14.67 -14.35
N PRO A 155 0.47 -15.54 -14.05
CA PRO A 155 1.39 -15.31 -12.95
C PRO A 155 2.21 -14.04 -13.15
N LEU A 156 2.56 -13.38 -12.04
CA LEU A 156 3.49 -12.26 -12.04
C LEU A 156 4.91 -12.72 -12.46
N GLY A 157 5.67 -11.83 -13.07
CA GLY A 157 7.07 -12.05 -13.47
C GLY A 157 7.25 -12.50 -14.91
N LYS A 158 6.16 -12.68 -15.66
CA LYS A 158 6.17 -13.08 -17.07
C LYS A 158 5.53 -12.04 -18.00
N GLY A 159 5.11 -10.89 -17.49
CA GLY A 159 4.47 -9.85 -18.29
C GLY A 159 3.20 -10.33 -19.00
N GLY A 160 2.42 -11.19 -18.33
CA GLY A 160 1.18 -11.76 -18.88
C GLY A 160 1.36 -12.94 -19.85
N ALA A 161 2.53 -13.58 -19.90
CA ALA A 161 2.68 -14.88 -20.55
C ALA A 161 2.35 -16.02 -19.57
N GLU A 162 1.81 -17.13 -20.08
CA GLU A 162 1.47 -18.32 -19.29
C GLU A 162 2.73 -19.08 -18.79
#